data_AF-A0A398E131-F1
#
_entry.id   AF-A0A398E131-F1
#
_cell.length_a   1.000
_cell.length_b   1.000
_cell.length_c   1.000
_cell.angle_alpha   90.00
_cell.angle_beta   90.00
_cell.angle_gamma   90.00
#
_symmetry.space_group_name_H-M   'P 1'
#
loop_
_entity.id
_entity.type
_entity.pdbx_description
1 polymer ?
#
loop_
_entity_poly.entity_id
_entity_poly.type
_entity_poly.pdbx_seq_one_letter_code
_entity_poly.pdbx_strand_id
1 'polypeptide(L)'
;MMEEYMPDNMNVKRTKIVATLGPATNSEEMIQALAERGVDVFRINFSHGTDEERLATIAAVKKVRSQLDLPLAILQDLQAPKIRLGVFSQGPCEIATGDAFRLTTRMADGNAEQASVDYPPLITEVRPGELVFIDDGLICLKVREIQGDTIVTDVLKGGVLSDHKGVNFPQSDLHVPSITEKDRHDLVTGLRAGVDYVALSFVRTSDDVRELRTLMESHGAHVPIIALMPDLVPPEERSPANGVINFMGGFGSLLLAFGIASTAELAGGSMSVTFPYASIFFVLAAVCMLFMHPEDKPAVSSGQTLSANEPAV
;
A
#
# COMPACT_ATOMS: atom_id res chain seq x y z
N MET A 1 5.56 4.61 56.21
CA MET A 1 4.48 3.99 55.41
C MET A 1 4.03 5.00 54.39
N MET A 2 4.63 4.97 53.20
CA MET A 2 4.31 5.90 52.11
C MET A 2 4.68 5.22 50.79
N GLU A 3 4.08 4.05 50.55
CA GLU A 3 4.46 3.17 49.44
C GLU A 3 3.24 2.59 48.69
N GLU A 4 2.05 3.17 48.84
CA GLU A 4 0.86 2.74 48.10
C GLU A 4 0.14 3.92 47.48
N TYR A 5 0.67 4.42 46.35
CA TYR A 5 -0.13 5.12 45.34
C TYR A 5 0.57 5.07 43.96
N MET A 6 0.73 3.86 43.43
CA MET A 6 1.08 3.64 42.02
C MET A 6 -0.04 2.75 41.44
N PRO A 7 -0.93 3.27 40.59
CA PRO A 7 -2.01 2.46 40.03
C PRO A 7 -1.45 1.45 39.01
N ASP A 8 -2.00 0.23 39.02
CA ASP A 8 -1.72 -0.96 38.20
C ASP A 8 -1.77 -0.80 36.65
N ASN A 9 -1.79 0.42 36.12
CA ASN A 9 -2.07 0.70 34.71
C ASN A 9 -0.83 0.88 33.80
N MET A 10 0.31 0.25 34.12
CA MET A 10 1.51 0.31 33.27
C MET A 10 1.57 -0.75 32.15
N ASN A 11 0.61 -1.69 32.07
CA ASN A 11 0.71 -2.81 31.12
C ASN A 11 -0.39 -2.88 30.05
N VAL A 12 -1.17 -1.81 29.85
CA VAL A 12 -2.14 -1.75 28.73
C VAL A 12 -1.42 -1.31 27.47
N LYS A 13 -1.39 -2.19 26.45
CA LYS A 13 -0.85 -1.88 25.14
C LYS A 13 -1.60 -0.70 24.50
N ARG A 14 -0.93 0.46 24.42
CA ARG A 14 -1.50 1.71 23.88
C ARG A 14 -1.45 1.78 22.35
N THR A 15 -0.36 1.30 21.75
CA THR A 15 -0.17 1.30 20.29
C THR A 15 -0.64 -0.02 19.71
N LYS A 16 -1.46 0.04 18.65
CA LYS A 16 -1.96 -1.16 17.95
C LYS A 16 -1.05 -1.53 16.78
N ILE A 17 -0.90 -2.82 16.51
CA ILE A 17 -0.06 -3.36 15.44
C ILE A 17 -0.96 -3.88 14.33
N VAL A 18 -0.74 -3.36 13.12
CA VAL A 18 -1.36 -3.84 11.89
C VAL A 18 -0.34 -4.66 11.12
N ALA A 19 -0.63 -5.93 10.82
CA ALA A 19 0.24 -6.81 10.05
C ALA A 19 -0.41 -7.20 8.72
N THR A 20 0.32 -7.06 7.62
CA THR A 20 -0.18 -7.49 6.29
C THR A 20 0.03 -8.99 6.12
N LEU A 21 -1.03 -9.71 5.76
CA LEU A 21 -0.96 -11.13 5.43
C LEU A 21 -0.60 -11.31 3.95
N GLY A 22 0.30 -12.25 3.68
CA GLY A 22 0.74 -12.63 2.35
C GLY A 22 1.16 -14.11 2.31
N PRO A 23 1.77 -14.59 1.22
CA PRO A 23 2.09 -16.01 1.04
C PRO A 23 2.92 -16.64 2.16
N ALA A 24 3.78 -15.85 2.82
CA ALA A 24 4.60 -16.31 3.94
C ALA A 24 3.86 -16.31 5.30
N THR A 25 2.69 -15.67 5.37
CA THR A 25 2.02 -15.35 6.64
C THR A 25 0.54 -15.69 6.69
N ASN A 26 -0.06 -16.23 5.62
CA ASN A 26 -1.49 -16.51 5.52
C ASN A 26 -1.92 -17.91 6.03
N SER A 27 -1.01 -18.73 6.56
CA SER A 27 -1.37 -19.99 7.20
C SER A 27 -1.97 -19.75 8.59
N GLU A 28 -2.85 -20.65 9.04
CA GLU A 28 -3.47 -20.56 10.38
C GLU A 28 -2.42 -20.53 11.49
N GLU A 29 -1.37 -21.35 11.38
CA GLU A 29 -0.28 -21.44 12.36
C GLU A 29 0.49 -20.13 12.46
N MET A 30 0.76 -19.48 11.32
CA MET A 30 1.48 -18.21 11.30
C MET A 30 0.59 -17.07 11.81
N ILE A 31 -0.69 -17.06 11.44
CA ILE A 31 -1.66 -16.09 11.97
C ILE A 31 -1.75 -16.21 13.49
N GLN A 32 -1.81 -17.44 14.03
CA GLN A 32 -1.81 -17.70 15.47
C GLN A 32 -0.51 -17.18 16.11
N ALA A 33 0.65 -17.52 15.56
CA ALA A 33 1.93 -17.05 16.07
C ALA A 33 2.02 -15.52 16.09
N LEU A 34 1.56 -14.85 15.03
CA LEU A 34 1.53 -13.39 14.94
C LEU A 34 0.57 -12.76 15.97
N ALA A 35 -0.60 -13.38 16.18
CA ALA A 35 -1.57 -12.93 17.18
C ALA A 35 -1.01 -13.03 18.61
N GLU A 36 -0.35 -14.15 18.95
CA GLU A 36 0.31 -14.35 20.25
C GLU A 36 1.48 -13.37 20.48
N ARG A 37 2.12 -12.91 19.40
CA ARG A 37 3.17 -11.86 19.44
C ARG A 37 2.58 -10.45 19.50
N GLY A 38 1.26 -10.34 19.55
CA GLY A 38 0.55 -9.09 19.80
C GLY A 38 0.14 -8.33 18.55
N VAL A 39 -0.05 -8.96 17.40
CA VAL A 39 -0.77 -8.30 16.30
C VAL A 39 -2.22 -8.03 16.72
N ASP A 40 -2.73 -6.82 16.48
CA ASP A 40 -4.13 -6.46 16.78
C ASP A 40 -5.02 -6.48 15.54
N VAL A 41 -4.47 -6.14 14.37
CA VAL A 41 -5.21 -6.06 13.11
C VAL A 41 -4.45 -6.78 12.01
N PHE A 42 -5.13 -7.67 11.29
CA PHE A 42 -4.61 -8.29 10.08
C PHE A 42 -5.13 -7.56 8.85
N ARG A 43 -4.21 -6.94 8.10
CA ARG A 43 -4.48 -6.33 6.80
C ARG A 43 -4.41 -7.40 5.72
N ILE A 44 -5.45 -7.50 4.91
CA ILE A 44 -5.49 -8.36 3.72
C ILE A 44 -5.57 -7.44 2.51
N ASN A 45 -4.54 -7.49 1.65
CA ASN A 45 -4.43 -6.62 0.48
C ASN A 45 -5.14 -7.26 -0.72
N PHE A 46 -6.25 -6.67 -1.16
CA PHE A 46 -7.07 -7.19 -2.26
C PHE A 46 -6.48 -6.86 -3.64
N SER A 47 -5.31 -6.20 -3.71
CA SER A 47 -4.57 -6.04 -4.96
C SER A 47 -4.05 -7.36 -5.54
N HIS A 48 -3.95 -8.40 -4.72
CA HIS A 48 -3.36 -9.69 -5.06
C HIS A 48 -4.24 -10.85 -4.56
N GLY A 49 -4.04 -12.03 -5.14
CA GLY A 49 -4.70 -13.27 -4.74
C GLY A 49 -6.13 -13.43 -5.26
N THR A 50 -6.58 -14.68 -5.34
CA THR A 50 -7.94 -15.02 -5.75
C THR A 50 -8.95 -14.76 -4.64
N ASP A 51 -10.25 -14.77 -4.97
CA ASP A 51 -11.29 -14.70 -3.95
C ASP A 51 -11.20 -15.88 -2.98
N GLU A 52 -10.89 -17.09 -3.45
CA GLU A 52 -10.76 -18.25 -2.58
C GLU A 52 -9.63 -18.08 -1.56
N GLU A 53 -8.46 -17.61 -1.99
CA GLU A 53 -7.31 -17.38 -1.12
C GLU A 53 -7.60 -16.32 -0.06
N ARG A 54 -8.23 -15.21 -0.46
CA ARG A 54 -8.62 -14.11 0.44
C ARG A 54 -9.67 -14.57 1.46
N LEU A 55 -10.69 -15.32 1.02
CA LEU A 55 -11.73 -15.86 1.90
C LEU A 55 -11.17 -16.90 2.89
N ALA A 56 -10.26 -17.78 2.44
CA ALA A 56 -9.57 -18.73 3.30
C ALA A 56 -8.75 -17.99 4.39
N THR A 57 -8.05 -16.93 4.01
CA THR A 57 -7.28 -16.10 4.94
C THR A 57 -8.20 -15.43 5.99
N ILE A 58 -9.33 -14.86 5.57
CA ILE A 58 -10.32 -14.26 6.48
C ILE A 58 -10.86 -15.31 7.45
N ALA A 59 -11.19 -16.50 6.97
CA ALA A 59 -11.69 -17.60 7.80
C ALA A 59 -10.64 -18.05 8.82
N ALA A 60 -9.37 -18.14 8.43
CA ALA A 60 -8.26 -18.49 9.33
C ALA A 60 -8.10 -17.45 10.45
N VAL A 61 -8.13 -16.15 10.13
CA VAL A 61 -8.07 -15.09 11.15
C VAL A 61 -9.25 -15.19 12.12
N LYS A 62 -10.46 -15.43 11.64
CA LYS A 62 -11.64 -15.61 12.51
C LYS A 62 -11.54 -16.84 13.41
N LYS A 63 -10.99 -17.93 12.89
CA LYS A 63 -10.75 -19.15 13.67
C LYS A 63 -9.74 -18.88 14.79
N VAL A 64 -8.60 -18.28 14.49
CA VAL A 64 -7.58 -17.88 15.49
C VAL A 64 -8.16 -16.91 16.52
N ARG A 65 -8.95 -15.91 16.07
CA ARG A 65 -9.68 -14.96 16.93
C ARG A 65 -10.51 -15.71 17.98
N SER A 66 -11.26 -16.73 17.56
CA SER A 66 -12.10 -17.53 18.45
C SER A 66 -11.31 -18.48 19.37
N GLN A 67 -10.21 -19.06 18.88
CA GLN A 67 -9.39 -20.01 19.65
C GLN A 67 -8.60 -19.33 20.76
N LEU A 68 -8.06 -18.14 20.48
CA LEU A 68 -7.25 -17.37 21.44
C LEU A 68 -8.07 -16.43 22.32
N ASP A 69 -9.36 -16.25 22.02
CA ASP A 69 -10.23 -15.25 22.65
C ASP A 69 -9.62 -13.83 22.63
N LEU A 70 -9.01 -13.48 21.48
CA LEU A 70 -8.36 -12.18 21.27
C LEU A 70 -9.18 -11.33 20.30
N PRO A 71 -9.26 -9.99 20.51
CA PRO A 71 -10.00 -9.07 19.64
C PRO A 71 -9.24 -8.73 18.35
N LEU A 72 -8.88 -9.73 17.55
CA LEU A 72 -8.09 -9.58 16.32
C LEU A 72 -8.95 -9.02 15.18
N ALA A 73 -8.75 -7.77 14.76
CA ALA A 73 -9.54 -7.19 13.66
C ALA A 73 -9.00 -7.58 12.26
N ILE A 74 -9.87 -7.53 11.26
CA ILE A 74 -9.54 -7.75 9.85
C ILE A 74 -9.76 -6.45 9.08
N LEU A 75 -8.70 -5.95 8.46
CA LEU A 75 -8.71 -4.80 7.58
C LEU A 75 -8.65 -5.30 6.12
N GLN A 76 -9.76 -5.16 5.41
CA GLN A 76 -9.78 -5.29 3.95
C GLN A 76 -9.15 -4.05 3.35
N ASP A 77 -8.08 -4.18 2.58
CA ASP A 77 -7.49 -3.07 1.84
C ASP A 77 -7.80 -3.20 0.35
N LEU A 78 -8.67 -2.32 -0.16
CA LEU A 78 -9.08 -2.29 -1.56
C LEU A 78 -7.93 -1.89 -2.45
N GLN A 79 -7.96 -2.34 -3.71
CA GLN A 79 -6.85 -2.10 -4.63
C GLN A 79 -6.76 -0.62 -5.00
N ALA A 80 -7.91 0.01 -5.24
CA ALA A 80 -8.06 1.34 -5.85
C ALA A 80 -7.48 1.39 -7.28
N PRO A 81 -7.75 2.45 -8.07
CA PRO A 81 -7.12 2.58 -9.37
C PRO A 81 -5.60 2.59 -9.25
N LYS A 82 -4.94 1.82 -10.11
CA LYS A 82 -3.48 1.84 -10.25
C LYS A 82 -3.16 2.11 -11.69
N ILE A 83 -2.49 3.23 -11.93
CA ILE A 83 -1.87 3.47 -13.24
C ILE A 83 -0.63 2.59 -13.30
N ARG A 84 -0.48 1.84 -14.38
CA ARG A 84 0.56 0.85 -14.58
C ARG A 84 1.14 0.95 -15.99
N LEU A 85 2.37 0.47 -16.10
CA LEU A 85 2.96 0.19 -17.39
C LEU A 85 2.28 -1.00 -18.08
N GLY A 86 2.34 -1.00 -19.40
CA GLY A 86 2.00 -2.15 -20.23
C GLY A 86 3.00 -3.29 -20.10
N VAL A 87 3.00 -4.16 -21.10
CA VAL A 87 3.81 -5.38 -21.16
C VAL A 87 5.14 -5.09 -21.84
N PHE A 88 6.20 -5.78 -21.43
CA PHE A 88 7.54 -5.80 -22.01
C PHE A 88 7.77 -7.21 -22.58
N SER A 89 7.35 -7.47 -23.82
CA SER A 89 7.33 -8.82 -24.40
C SER A 89 8.72 -9.43 -24.57
N GLN A 90 9.77 -8.62 -24.59
CA GLN A 90 11.17 -9.07 -24.61
C GLN A 90 11.76 -9.31 -23.20
N GLY A 91 10.92 -9.21 -22.17
CA GLY A 91 11.32 -9.28 -20.77
C GLY A 91 11.72 -7.92 -20.20
N PRO A 92 12.13 -7.89 -18.91
CA PRO A 92 12.54 -6.66 -18.24
C PRO A 92 13.69 -5.95 -18.95
N CYS A 93 13.68 -4.62 -18.94
CA CYS A 93 14.73 -3.80 -19.54
C CYS A 93 15.29 -2.79 -18.53
N GLU A 94 16.55 -2.38 -18.72
CA GLU A 94 17.18 -1.36 -17.89
C GLU A 94 17.16 -0.01 -18.60
N ILE A 95 16.84 1.06 -17.86
CA ILE A 95 16.96 2.45 -18.33
C ILE A 95 18.04 3.17 -17.52
N ALA A 96 18.91 3.93 -18.17
CA ALA A 96 20.01 4.62 -17.50
C ALA A 96 19.62 6.04 -17.08
N THR A 97 20.20 6.49 -15.96
CA THR A 97 20.07 7.89 -15.52
C THR A 97 20.67 8.83 -16.56
N GLY A 98 19.93 9.87 -16.94
CA GLY A 98 20.30 10.85 -17.95
C GLY A 98 19.72 10.58 -19.34
N ASP A 99 19.18 9.38 -19.57
CA ASP A 99 18.53 9.04 -20.84
C ASP A 99 17.15 9.70 -20.96
N ALA A 100 16.60 9.67 -22.17
CA ALA A 100 15.21 10.02 -22.41
C ALA A 100 14.33 8.77 -22.40
N PHE A 101 13.16 8.85 -21.77
CA PHE A 101 12.18 7.76 -21.75
C PHE A 101 10.79 8.27 -22.13
N ARG A 102 10.03 7.44 -22.86
CA ARG A 102 8.72 7.83 -23.39
C ARG A 102 7.59 7.02 -22.76
N LEU A 103 6.60 7.71 -22.21
CA LEU A 103 5.36 7.10 -21.73
C LEU A 103 4.25 7.40 -22.73
N THR A 104 3.65 6.37 -23.34
CA THR A 104 2.56 6.54 -24.31
C THR A 104 1.25 5.97 -23.82
N THR A 105 0.12 6.58 -24.17
CA THR A 105 -1.21 6.04 -23.87
C THR A 105 -1.73 5.09 -24.96
N ARG A 106 -0.99 4.94 -26.06
CA ARG A 106 -1.27 3.90 -27.07
C ARG A 106 -0.72 2.56 -26.61
N MET A 107 -1.34 1.49 -27.09
CA MET A 107 -0.77 0.14 -26.94
C MET A 107 0.59 0.10 -27.64
N ALA A 108 1.63 -0.09 -26.84
CA ALA A 108 3.01 -0.24 -27.27
C ALA A 108 3.72 -1.20 -26.32
N ASP A 109 4.56 -2.06 -26.91
CA ASP A 109 5.41 -2.96 -26.15
C ASP A 109 6.53 -2.16 -25.45
N GLY A 110 6.75 -2.47 -24.18
CA GLY A 110 7.74 -1.81 -23.35
C GLY A 110 9.16 -2.24 -23.70
N ASN A 111 10.08 -1.28 -23.69
CA ASN A 111 11.52 -1.48 -23.88
C ASN A 111 12.30 -0.32 -23.22
N ALA A 112 13.61 -0.23 -23.47
CA ALA A 112 14.47 0.80 -22.87
C ALA A 112 14.18 2.24 -23.31
N GLU A 113 13.40 2.45 -24.38
CA GLU A 113 13.09 3.78 -24.93
C GLU A 113 11.66 4.23 -24.61
N GLN A 114 10.72 3.28 -24.49
CA GLN A 114 9.31 3.59 -24.27
C GLN A 114 8.55 2.50 -23.50
N ALA A 115 7.44 2.88 -22.88
CA ALA A 115 6.43 1.97 -22.39
C ALA A 115 5.03 2.57 -22.53
N SER A 116 4.02 1.72 -22.70
CA SER A 116 2.63 2.13 -22.64
C SER A 116 2.17 2.31 -21.19
N VAL A 117 1.19 3.20 -20.96
CA VAL A 117 0.57 3.46 -19.66
C VAL A 117 -0.95 3.26 -19.79
N ASP A 118 -1.54 2.52 -18.85
CA ASP A 118 -2.97 2.14 -18.86
C ASP A 118 -3.93 3.25 -18.37
N TYR A 119 -3.61 4.51 -18.68
CA TYR A 119 -4.45 5.67 -18.33
C TYR A 119 -4.53 6.67 -19.49
N PRO A 120 -5.51 6.52 -20.42
CA PRO A 120 -5.62 7.40 -21.59
C PRO A 120 -5.72 8.91 -21.30
N PRO A 121 -6.45 9.38 -20.26
CA PRO A 121 -6.54 10.82 -19.93
C PRO A 121 -5.21 11.47 -19.52
N LEU A 122 -4.17 10.67 -19.22
CA LEU A 122 -2.89 11.13 -18.70
C LEU A 122 -2.28 12.28 -19.50
N ILE A 123 -2.39 12.23 -20.84
CA ILE A 123 -1.83 13.22 -21.76
C ILE A 123 -2.38 14.63 -21.52
N THR A 124 -3.62 14.72 -21.04
CA THR A 124 -4.29 16.01 -20.77
C THR A 124 -4.14 16.49 -19.33
N GLU A 125 -3.64 15.64 -18.44
CA GLU A 125 -3.63 15.88 -17.00
C GLU A 125 -2.21 16.10 -16.43
N VAL A 126 -1.19 15.64 -17.15
CA VAL A 126 0.22 15.85 -16.81
C VAL A 126 0.76 17.13 -17.44
N ARG A 127 1.73 17.78 -16.79
CA ARG A 127 2.40 18.99 -17.33
C ARG A 127 3.92 18.83 -17.41
N PRO A 128 4.57 19.53 -18.36
CA PRO A 128 6.02 19.68 -18.36
C PRO A 128 6.58 20.16 -17.02
N GLY A 129 7.67 19.54 -16.57
CA GLY A 129 8.34 19.80 -15.32
C GLY A 129 7.92 18.90 -14.15
N GLU A 130 6.80 18.19 -14.26
CA GLU A 130 6.30 17.29 -13.22
C GLU A 130 7.16 16.03 -13.09
N LEU A 131 7.18 15.46 -11.89
CA LEU A 131 7.85 14.19 -11.61
C LEU A 131 6.91 13.01 -11.88
N VAL A 132 7.50 11.91 -12.33
CA VAL A 132 6.83 10.62 -12.49
C VAL A 132 7.65 9.56 -11.78
N PHE A 133 7.00 8.80 -10.91
CA PHE A 133 7.64 7.71 -10.18
C PHE A 133 7.17 6.36 -10.72
N ILE A 134 8.08 5.43 -10.91
CA ILE A 134 7.77 4.07 -11.36
C ILE A 134 8.31 3.08 -10.34
N ASP A 135 7.57 1.99 -10.12
CA ASP A 135 7.93 0.89 -9.21
C ASP A 135 8.19 1.40 -7.80
N ASP A 136 7.16 2.00 -7.19
CA ASP A 136 7.20 2.56 -5.84
C ASP A 136 8.32 3.60 -5.61
N GLY A 137 8.67 4.34 -6.67
CA GLY A 137 9.69 5.39 -6.64
C GLY A 137 11.12 4.88 -6.78
N LEU A 138 11.32 3.60 -7.11
CA LEU A 138 12.64 3.09 -7.47
C LEU A 138 13.22 3.84 -8.68
N ILE A 139 12.36 4.14 -9.66
CA ILE A 139 12.67 4.93 -10.85
C ILE A 139 11.99 6.29 -10.75
N CYS A 140 12.70 7.34 -11.17
CA CYS A 140 12.22 8.72 -11.18
C CYS A 140 12.47 9.35 -12.55
N LEU A 141 11.40 9.87 -13.14
CA LEU A 141 11.42 10.60 -14.40
C LEU A 141 10.96 12.03 -14.18
N LYS A 142 11.38 12.93 -15.06
CA LYS A 142 10.86 14.30 -15.13
C LYS A 142 10.25 14.55 -16.49
N VAL A 143 9.01 15.03 -16.52
CA VAL A 143 8.32 15.35 -17.78
C VAL A 143 9.05 16.51 -18.46
N ARG A 144 9.51 16.26 -19.68
CA ARG A 144 10.14 17.28 -20.52
C ARG A 144 9.10 17.99 -21.37
N GLU A 145 8.28 17.22 -22.09
CA GLU A 145 7.25 17.74 -22.98
C GLU A 145 6.21 16.66 -23.32
N ILE A 146 5.11 17.07 -23.94
CA ILE A 146 4.03 16.19 -24.38
C ILE A 146 3.92 16.30 -25.91
N GLN A 147 4.06 15.16 -26.59
CA GLN A 147 4.05 15.03 -28.05
C GLN A 147 2.91 14.10 -28.48
N GLY A 148 1.76 14.67 -28.84
CA GLY A 148 0.59 13.89 -29.24
C GLY A 148 0.11 13.01 -28.08
N ASP A 149 0.25 11.69 -28.22
CA ASP A 149 -0.11 10.68 -27.22
C ASP A 149 1.08 10.14 -26.42
N THR A 150 2.21 10.87 -26.43
CA THR A 150 3.45 10.47 -25.80
C THR A 150 3.97 11.57 -24.89
N ILE A 151 4.27 11.22 -23.64
CA ILE A 151 4.98 12.05 -22.67
C ILE A 151 6.47 11.73 -22.80
N VAL A 152 7.25 12.75 -23.16
CA VAL A 152 8.71 12.64 -23.23
C VAL A 152 9.29 13.04 -21.88
N THR A 153 10.16 12.21 -21.33
CA THR A 153 10.71 12.39 -19.99
C THR A 153 12.24 12.31 -19.99
N ASP A 154 12.85 12.96 -19.00
CA ASP A 154 14.24 12.80 -18.61
C ASP A 154 14.33 11.80 -17.45
N VAL A 155 15.18 10.78 -17.57
CA VAL A 155 15.40 9.80 -16.50
C VAL A 155 16.30 10.42 -15.43
N LEU A 156 15.71 10.83 -14.31
CA LEU A 156 16.47 11.37 -13.17
C LEU A 156 17.13 10.25 -12.35
N LYS A 157 16.46 9.09 -12.27
CA LYS A 157 16.98 7.88 -11.62
C LYS A 157 16.51 6.66 -12.40
N GLY A 158 17.46 5.98 -13.05
CA GLY A 158 17.23 4.77 -13.83
C GLY A 158 17.10 3.51 -12.98
N GLY A 159 16.89 2.37 -13.66
CA GLY A 159 16.67 1.07 -13.05
C GLY A 159 16.01 0.07 -14.01
N VAL A 160 15.61 -1.08 -13.47
CA VAL A 160 14.94 -2.13 -14.24
C VAL A 160 13.44 -1.88 -14.30
N LEU A 161 12.89 -1.83 -15.50
CA LEU A 161 11.46 -1.81 -15.80
C LEU A 161 11.00 -3.21 -16.22
N SER A 162 9.75 -3.53 -15.88
CA SER A 162 9.09 -4.77 -16.28
C SER A 162 7.58 -4.55 -16.38
N ASP A 163 6.85 -5.63 -16.65
CA ASP A 163 5.40 -5.60 -16.81
C ASP A 163 4.67 -5.00 -15.62
N HIS A 164 3.61 -4.25 -15.91
CA HIS A 164 2.59 -3.84 -14.95
C HIS A 164 3.11 -3.09 -13.72
N LYS A 165 4.30 -2.50 -13.82
CA LYS A 165 4.88 -1.66 -12.77
C LYS A 165 4.01 -0.43 -12.55
N GLY A 166 3.76 -0.11 -11.27
CA GLY A 166 2.95 1.05 -10.90
C GLY A 166 3.63 2.36 -11.32
N VAL A 167 2.84 3.30 -11.82
CA VAL A 167 3.27 4.64 -12.21
C VAL A 167 2.50 5.65 -11.38
N ASN A 168 3.19 6.61 -10.78
CA ASN A 168 2.60 7.63 -9.92
C ASN A 168 2.99 9.02 -10.41
N PHE A 169 1.99 9.91 -10.41
CA PHE A 169 2.08 11.30 -10.86
C PHE A 169 1.76 12.22 -9.67
N PRO A 170 2.72 12.45 -8.77
CA PRO A 170 2.51 13.17 -7.51
C PRO A 170 1.97 14.60 -7.66
N GLN A 171 2.20 15.23 -8.80
CA GLN A 171 1.85 16.64 -8.99
C GLN A 171 0.62 16.83 -9.88
N SER A 172 0.16 15.77 -10.53
CA SER A 172 -0.96 15.82 -11.47
C SER A 172 -2.26 15.50 -10.74
N ASP A 173 -3.30 16.31 -10.97
CA ASP A 173 -4.65 15.99 -10.49
C ASP A 173 -5.31 15.02 -11.47
N LEU A 174 -5.04 13.74 -11.27
CA LEU A 174 -5.51 12.68 -12.16
C LEU A 174 -6.98 12.37 -11.87
N HIS A 175 -7.88 12.45 -12.84
CA HIS A 175 -9.31 12.19 -12.61
C HIS A 175 -9.63 10.68 -12.63
N VAL A 176 -8.89 9.89 -11.85
CA VAL A 176 -9.13 8.46 -11.74
C VAL A 176 -10.25 8.18 -10.71
N PRO A 177 -11.27 7.36 -11.03
CA PRO A 177 -12.31 7.00 -10.07
C PRO A 177 -11.69 6.36 -8.83
N SER A 178 -12.08 6.80 -7.63
CA SER A 178 -11.51 6.28 -6.38
C SER A 178 -11.88 4.81 -6.11
N ILE A 179 -12.96 4.32 -6.72
CA ILE A 179 -13.43 2.93 -6.62
C ILE A 179 -13.51 2.33 -8.01
N THR A 180 -12.75 1.27 -8.28
CA THR A 180 -12.82 0.51 -9.55
C THR A 180 -13.95 -0.53 -9.53
N GLU A 181 -14.31 -1.08 -10.70
CA GLU A 181 -15.28 -2.20 -10.75
C GLU A 181 -14.79 -3.42 -9.96
N LYS A 182 -13.49 -3.68 -10.00
CA LYS A 182 -12.87 -4.72 -9.17
C LYS A 182 -13.04 -4.42 -7.69
N ASP A 183 -12.83 -3.17 -7.27
CA ASP A 183 -13.04 -2.78 -5.87
C ASP A 183 -14.50 -2.95 -5.43
N ARG A 184 -15.48 -2.71 -6.33
CA ARG A 184 -16.91 -2.96 -6.03
C ARG A 184 -17.16 -4.44 -5.75
N HIS A 185 -16.63 -5.33 -6.58
CA HIS A 185 -16.73 -6.79 -6.36
C HIS A 185 -16.02 -7.20 -5.07
N ASP A 186 -14.78 -6.76 -4.89
CA ASP A 186 -13.95 -7.08 -3.73
C ASP A 186 -14.58 -6.62 -2.43
N LEU A 187 -15.13 -5.40 -2.41
CA LEU A 187 -15.86 -4.87 -1.27
C LEU A 187 -16.97 -5.82 -0.85
N VAL A 188 -17.82 -6.25 -1.79
CA VAL A 188 -18.93 -7.17 -1.47
C VAL A 188 -18.41 -8.50 -0.93
N THR A 189 -17.33 -9.04 -1.49
CA THR A 189 -16.67 -10.25 -1.01
C THR A 189 -16.20 -10.10 0.44
N GLY A 190 -15.49 -9.03 0.77
CA GLY A 190 -15.02 -8.77 2.13
C GLY A 190 -16.16 -8.50 3.13
N LEU A 191 -17.15 -7.70 2.75
CA LEU A 191 -18.32 -7.42 3.59
C LEU A 191 -19.10 -8.69 3.93
N ARG A 192 -19.35 -9.56 2.95
CA ARG A 192 -20.00 -10.87 3.18
C ARG A 192 -19.18 -11.80 4.05
N ALA A 193 -17.86 -11.75 3.90
CA ALA A 193 -16.93 -12.49 4.74
C ALA A 193 -16.83 -11.91 6.16
N GLY A 194 -17.40 -10.73 6.42
CA GLY A 194 -17.49 -10.06 7.71
C GLY A 194 -16.15 -9.52 8.20
N VAL A 195 -15.47 -8.73 7.35
CA VAL A 195 -14.31 -7.91 7.74
C VAL A 195 -14.71 -6.81 8.72
N ASP A 196 -13.77 -6.34 9.54
CA ASP A 196 -14.06 -5.35 10.59
C ASP A 196 -13.80 -3.92 10.11
N TYR A 197 -12.94 -3.73 9.10
CA TYR A 197 -12.61 -2.44 8.49
C TYR A 197 -12.43 -2.57 6.98
N VAL A 198 -12.72 -1.49 6.25
CA VAL A 198 -12.41 -1.36 4.81
C VAL A 198 -11.49 -0.17 4.59
N ALA A 199 -10.39 -0.37 3.89
CA ALA A 199 -9.44 0.64 3.49
C ALA A 199 -9.71 1.06 2.04
N LEU A 200 -9.80 2.37 1.79
CA LEU A 200 -9.91 2.97 0.46
C LEU A 200 -8.62 3.70 0.14
N SER A 201 -7.92 3.26 -0.90
CA SER A 201 -6.70 3.91 -1.37
C SER A 201 -6.98 5.08 -2.31
N PHE A 202 -6.02 6.01 -2.44
CA PHE A 202 -6.10 7.20 -3.29
C PHE A 202 -7.30 8.11 -2.99
N VAL A 203 -7.67 8.24 -1.72
CA VAL A 203 -8.73 9.17 -1.30
C VAL A 203 -8.22 10.60 -1.47
N ARG A 204 -8.92 11.40 -2.29
CA ARG A 204 -8.58 12.80 -2.55
C ARG A 204 -9.60 13.74 -1.94
N THR A 205 -10.86 13.34 -1.93
CA THR A 205 -11.98 14.16 -1.47
C THR A 205 -12.84 13.42 -0.46
N SER A 206 -13.66 14.15 0.29
CA SER A 206 -14.67 13.53 1.14
C SER A 206 -15.73 12.77 0.34
N ASP A 207 -15.93 13.11 -0.94
CA ASP A 207 -16.93 12.44 -1.78
C ASP A 207 -16.52 11.01 -2.12
N ASP A 208 -15.21 10.72 -2.24
CA ASP A 208 -14.70 9.35 -2.42
C ASP A 208 -15.14 8.43 -1.27
N VAL A 209 -15.04 8.93 -0.03
CA VAL A 209 -15.46 8.18 1.17
C VAL A 209 -16.98 8.05 1.25
N ARG A 210 -17.73 9.09 0.85
CA ARG A 210 -19.21 9.04 0.80
C ARG A 210 -19.71 8.05 -0.25
N GLU A 211 -19.03 7.96 -1.40
CA GLU A 211 -19.33 6.99 -2.44
C GLU A 211 -19.17 5.56 -1.89
N LEU A 212 -18.03 5.26 -1.26
CA LEU A 212 -17.80 3.96 -0.65
C LEU A 212 -18.83 3.66 0.46
N ARG A 213 -19.13 4.65 1.31
CA ARG A 213 -20.16 4.51 2.35
C ARG A 213 -21.51 4.13 1.77
N THR A 214 -21.96 4.83 0.74
CA THR A 214 -23.24 4.58 0.06
C THR A 214 -23.27 3.17 -0.54
N LEU A 215 -22.16 2.73 -1.14
CA LEU A 215 -22.02 1.39 -1.69
C LEU A 215 -22.06 0.29 -0.61
N MET A 216 -21.48 0.54 0.56
CA MET A 216 -21.55 -0.41 1.69
C MET A 216 -22.98 -0.48 2.26
N GLU A 217 -23.64 0.66 2.39
CA GLU A 217 -25.02 0.77 2.87
C GLU A 217 -26.02 0.07 1.94
N SER A 218 -25.81 0.13 0.62
CA SER A 218 -26.64 -0.62 -0.33
C SER A 218 -26.52 -2.15 -0.18
N HIS A 219 -25.47 -2.62 0.50
CA HIS A 219 -25.25 -4.02 0.86
C HIS A 219 -25.55 -4.33 2.33
N GLY A 220 -26.15 -3.37 3.06
CA GLY A 220 -26.52 -3.53 4.47
C GLY A 220 -25.34 -3.58 5.44
N ALA A 221 -24.17 -3.05 5.05
CA ALA A 221 -22.97 -3.08 5.87
C ALA A 221 -22.57 -1.69 6.39
N HIS A 222 -22.20 -1.63 7.67
CA HIS A 222 -21.76 -0.41 8.35
C HIS A 222 -20.41 -0.61 9.06
N VAL A 223 -19.40 -1.05 8.32
CA VAL A 223 -18.04 -1.16 8.87
C VAL A 223 -17.28 0.19 8.75
N PRO A 224 -16.35 0.53 9.64
CA PRO A 224 -15.57 1.76 9.53
C PRO A 224 -14.69 1.76 8.28
N ILE A 225 -14.47 2.96 7.72
CA ILE A 225 -13.61 3.18 6.55
C ILE A 225 -12.28 3.78 6.99
N ILE A 226 -11.18 3.23 6.50
CA ILE A 226 -9.83 3.79 6.59
C ILE A 226 -9.54 4.48 5.25
N ALA A 227 -9.29 5.79 5.26
CA ALA A 227 -8.92 6.49 4.03
C ALA A 227 -7.39 6.53 3.94
N LEU A 228 -6.84 5.95 2.88
CA LEU A 228 -5.43 6.15 2.54
C LEU A 228 -5.35 7.31 1.56
N MET A 229 -4.92 8.45 2.08
CA MET A 229 -4.69 9.65 1.29
C MET A 229 -3.28 9.61 0.70
N PRO A 230 -3.09 9.99 -0.56
CA PRO A 230 -1.76 10.10 -1.15
C PRO A 230 -0.99 11.28 -0.52
N ASP A 231 0.34 11.21 -0.52
CA ASP A 231 1.26 12.16 0.16
C ASP A 231 1.30 13.58 -0.42
N LEU A 232 0.34 13.93 -1.26
CA LEU A 232 0.41 15.07 -2.18
C LEU A 232 -0.38 16.27 -1.67
N VAL A 233 -1.18 16.08 -0.63
CA VAL A 233 -2.01 17.13 -0.05
C VAL A 233 -1.32 17.64 1.22
N PRO A 234 -0.89 18.92 1.25
CA PRO A 234 -0.40 19.56 2.46
C PRO A 234 -1.41 19.34 3.61
N PRO A 235 -0.97 19.09 4.85
CA PRO A 235 -1.86 18.77 5.96
C PRO A 235 -3.05 19.73 6.13
N GLU A 236 -2.83 21.02 5.84
CA GLU A 236 -3.81 22.11 5.86
C GLU A 236 -4.95 22.00 4.82
N GLU A 237 -4.77 21.26 3.74
CA GLU A 237 -5.75 21.10 2.66
C GLU A 237 -6.55 19.77 2.76
N ARG A 238 -6.28 18.96 3.79
CA ARG A 238 -6.92 17.65 3.97
C ARG A 238 -8.35 17.78 4.50
N SER A 239 -9.28 17.06 3.87
CA SER A 239 -10.70 17.10 4.25
C SER A 239 -10.95 16.49 5.64
N PRO A 240 -11.68 17.19 6.54
CA PRO A 240 -12.09 16.66 7.83
C PRO A 240 -13.33 15.75 7.65
N ALA A 241 -13.16 14.59 7.05
CA ALA A 241 -14.24 13.62 6.90
C ALA A 241 -14.43 12.82 8.21
N ASN A 242 -15.67 12.75 8.70
CA ASN A 242 -16.03 12.08 9.94
C ASN A 242 -15.74 10.56 9.87
N GLY A 243 -15.00 10.05 10.87
CA GLY A 243 -14.75 8.61 11.04
C GLY A 243 -13.63 8.03 10.18
N VAL A 244 -12.76 8.88 9.63
CA VAL A 244 -11.62 8.46 8.81
C VAL A 244 -10.41 8.12 9.68
N ILE A 245 -9.86 6.92 9.49
CA ILE A 245 -8.51 6.57 9.96
C ILE A 245 -7.54 6.91 8.82
N ASN A 246 -6.56 7.77 9.09
CA ASN A 246 -5.57 8.19 8.09
C ASN A 246 -4.39 7.22 8.06
N PHE A 247 -4.09 6.71 6.86
CA PHE A 247 -2.91 5.87 6.60
C PHE A 247 -1.92 6.64 5.71
N MET A 248 -0.70 6.86 6.19
CA MET A 248 0.40 7.38 5.38
C MET A 248 1.16 6.18 4.81
N GLY A 249 1.11 5.97 3.49
CA GLY A 249 1.65 4.76 2.87
C GLY A 249 2.96 4.98 2.12
N GLY A 250 4.09 4.45 2.63
CA GLY A 250 5.34 4.28 1.86
C GLY A 250 6.60 4.88 2.51
N PHE A 251 7.78 4.32 2.18
CA PHE A 251 9.08 4.82 2.68
C PHE A 251 9.43 6.21 2.10
N GLY A 252 8.93 6.55 0.90
CA GLY A 252 9.09 7.87 0.29
C GLY A 252 8.20 8.96 0.91
N SER A 253 7.08 8.55 1.49
CA SER A 253 6.03 9.36 2.14
C SER A 253 6.50 10.06 3.40
N LEU A 254 7.31 9.34 4.19
CA LEU A 254 7.87 9.84 5.42
C LEU A 254 8.85 10.99 5.13
N LEU A 255 9.70 10.83 4.11
CA LEU A 255 10.75 11.81 3.79
C LEU A 255 10.18 13.17 3.33
N LEU A 256 9.13 13.17 2.50
CA LEU A 256 8.52 14.39 1.96
C LEU A 256 7.66 15.14 2.98
N ALA A 257 6.90 14.44 3.82
CA ALA A 257 6.10 15.08 4.87
C ALA A 257 6.96 15.74 5.96
N PHE A 258 8.21 15.31 6.13
CA PHE A 258 9.12 15.82 7.16
C PHE A 258 10.22 16.75 6.65
N GLY A 259 10.31 17.01 5.33
CA GLY A 259 11.38 17.84 4.76
C GLY A 259 12.79 17.29 5.06
N ILE A 260 12.90 16.00 5.35
CA ILE A 260 14.13 15.33 5.76
C ILE A 260 14.88 14.91 4.50
N ALA A 261 16.08 15.45 4.30
CA ALA A 261 16.89 15.19 3.11
C ALA A 261 17.72 13.89 3.22
N SER A 262 17.82 13.27 4.41
CA SER A 262 18.62 12.05 4.62
C SER A 262 18.17 11.18 5.80
N THR A 263 18.55 9.90 5.78
CA THR A 263 18.23 8.89 6.81
C THR A 263 18.74 9.19 8.22
N ALA A 264 19.66 10.15 8.39
CA ALA A 264 20.28 10.48 9.68
C ALA A 264 19.43 11.40 10.59
N GLU A 265 18.52 12.21 10.03
CA GLU A 265 17.73 13.20 10.80
C GLU A 265 16.55 12.57 11.58
N LEU A 266 16.13 11.35 11.22
CA LEU A 266 15.04 10.61 11.88
C LEU A 266 15.36 10.21 13.34
N ALA A 267 16.62 10.27 13.77
CA ALA A 267 17.03 9.80 15.08
C ALA A 267 16.85 10.83 16.23
N GLY A 268 16.46 12.08 15.94
CA GLY A 268 16.57 13.18 16.92
C GLY A 268 15.32 14.01 17.22
N GLY A 269 14.19 13.81 16.54
CA GLY A 269 13.03 14.71 16.65
C GLY A 269 11.80 14.08 17.30
N SER A 270 11.44 14.50 18.52
CA SER A 270 10.08 14.30 19.04
C SER A 270 9.18 15.43 18.51
N MET A 271 8.17 15.09 17.71
CA MET A 271 7.19 16.08 17.24
C MET A 271 5.76 15.62 17.53
N SER A 272 4.96 16.53 18.09
CA SER A 272 3.55 16.31 18.43
C SER A 272 2.65 17.15 17.52
N VAL A 273 1.66 16.52 16.89
CA VAL A 273 0.60 17.21 16.15
C VAL A 273 -0.69 17.10 16.95
N THR A 274 -1.37 18.22 17.22
CA THR A 274 -2.63 18.26 17.98
C THR A 274 -3.75 18.67 17.04
N PHE A 275 -4.82 17.87 17.00
CA PHE A 275 -6.03 18.17 16.23
C PHE A 275 -7.21 18.42 17.18
N PRO A 276 -8.07 19.42 16.89
CA PRO A 276 -9.35 19.55 17.56
C PRO A 276 -10.29 18.47 17.00
N TYR A 277 -11.11 17.86 17.86
CA TYR A 277 -12.10 16.79 17.60
C TYR A 277 -11.61 15.35 17.83
N ALA A 278 -12.40 14.67 18.67
CA ALA A 278 -12.24 13.28 19.06
C ALA A 278 -12.60 12.33 17.89
N SER A 279 -11.93 11.17 17.88
CA SER A 279 -12.21 10.00 17.03
C SER A 279 -11.54 9.94 15.65
N ILE A 280 -10.32 10.47 15.50
CA ILE A 280 -9.45 10.14 14.36
C ILE A 280 -8.33 9.24 14.89
N PHE A 281 -8.20 8.03 14.34
CA PHE A 281 -7.05 7.15 14.57
C PHE A 281 -6.07 7.33 13.42
N PHE A 282 -4.77 7.33 13.71
CA PHE A 282 -3.72 7.33 12.70
C PHE A 282 -3.07 5.96 12.68
N VAL A 283 -2.94 5.39 11.48
CA VAL A 283 -2.12 4.20 11.27
C VAL A 283 -0.88 4.66 10.52
N LEU A 284 0.25 4.68 11.22
CA LEU A 284 1.53 4.94 10.58
C LEU A 284 1.97 3.66 9.87
N ALA A 285 2.00 3.68 8.54
CA ALA A 285 2.52 2.57 7.76
C ALA A 285 4.00 2.78 7.48
N ALA A 286 4.81 2.54 8.50
CA ALA A 286 6.21 2.25 8.25
C ALA A 286 6.33 0.76 7.89
N VAL A 287 7.17 0.42 6.93
CA VAL A 287 7.79 -0.91 6.93
C VAL A 287 8.68 -0.96 8.17
N CYS A 288 8.09 -1.29 9.31
CA CYS A 288 8.85 -1.69 10.48
C CYS A 288 9.39 -3.08 10.16
N MET A 289 10.56 -3.14 9.53
CA MET A 289 11.35 -4.37 9.56
C MET A 289 11.72 -4.60 11.03
N LEU A 290 10.99 -5.50 11.69
CA LEU A 290 11.55 -6.19 12.85
C LEU A 290 12.74 -6.97 12.30
N PHE A 291 13.94 -6.39 12.40
CA PHE A 291 15.17 -7.10 12.16
C PHE A 291 15.21 -8.27 13.12
N MET A 292 14.84 -9.46 12.64
CA MET A 292 15.22 -10.69 13.32
C MET A 292 16.73 -10.75 13.32
N HIS A 293 17.33 -10.97 14.49
CA HIS A 293 18.77 -11.20 14.56
C HIS A 293 19.09 -12.41 13.67
N PRO A 294 20.24 -12.45 12.96
CA PRO A 294 20.58 -13.56 12.07
C PRO A 294 20.49 -14.95 12.73
N GLU A 295 20.59 -15.00 14.06
CA GLU A 295 20.51 -16.22 14.86
C GLU A 295 19.08 -16.68 15.18
N ASP A 296 18.06 -15.83 14.96
CA ASP A 296 16.64 -16.16 15.21
C ASP A 296 15.94 -16.75 13.97
N LYS A 297 16.65 -16.93 12.85
CA LYS A 297 16.10 -17.65 11.70
C LYS A 297 15.83 -19.10 12.10
N PRO A 298 14.60 -19.63 11.95
CA PRO A 298 14.38 -21.05 12.11
C PRO A 298 15.29 -21.78 11.10
N ALA A 299 16.05 -22.76 11.58
CA ALA A 299 16.93 -23.55 10.75
C ALA A 299 16.10 -24.21 9.65
N VAL A 300 16.23 -23.71 8.42
CA VAL A 300 15.71 -24.40 7.24
C VAL A 300 16.53 -25.68 7.15
N SER A 301 15.89 -26.82 7.42
CA SER A 301 16.51 -28.13 7.23
C SER A 301 16.90 -28.25 5.76
N SER A 302 18.19 -28.12 5.47
CA SER A 302 18.77 -28.44 4.18
C SER A 302 18.56 -29.92 3.89
N GLY A 303 17.62 -30.23 3.00
CA GLY A 303 17.25 -31.60 2.71
C GLY A 303 16.41 -31.73 1.45
N GLN A 304 16.96 -31.34 0.30
CA GLN A 304 16.91 -32.10 -0.97
C GLN A 304 17.55 -31.26 -2.08
N THR A 305 18.80 -31.60 -2.39
CA THR A 305 19.47 -31.28 -3.65
C THR A 305 18.68 -31.91 -4.78
N LEU A 306 17.95 -31.11 -5.57
CA LEU A 306 17.55 -31.51 -6.92
C LEU A 306 18.75 -31.26 -7.83
N SER A 307 19.40 -32.34 -8.24
CA SER A 307 20.52 -32.32 -9.18
C SER A 307 20.09 -31.77 -10.52
N ALA A 308 20.86 -30.83 -11.06
CA ALA A 308 20.78 -30.38 -12.43
C ALA A 308 21.02 -31.57 -13.39
N ASN A 309 20.12 -31.77 -14.34
CA ASN A 309 20.33 -32.64 -15.48
C ASN A 309 21.41 -32.01 -16.38
N GLU A 310 22.51 -32.73 -16.57
CA GLU A 310 23.41 -32.56 -17.72
C GLU A 310 22.76 -33.08 -19.02
N PRO A 311 23.18 -32.58 -20.19
CA PRO A 311 22.54 -32.88 -21.47
C PRO A 311 22.99 -34.25 -22.01
N ALA A 312 22.06 -35.02 -22.56
CA ALA A 312 22.38 -36.20 -23.35
C ALA A 312 22.32 -35.88 -24.85
N VAL A 313 23.40 -36.28 -25.51
CA VAL A 313 23.75 -36.38 -26.94
C VAL A 313 22.58 -36.66 -27.87
#